data_AF-A0A3D9ZGI1-F1
#
_entry.id   AF-A0A3D9ZGI1-F1
#
_cell.length_a   1.000
_cell.length_b   1.000
_cell.length_c   1.000
_cell.angle_alpha   90.00
_cell.angle_beta   90.00
_cell.angle_gamma   90.00
#
_symmetry.space_group_name_H-M   'P 1'
#
loop_
_entity.id
_entity.type
_entity.pdbx_description
1 polymer ?
#
loop_
_entity_poly.entity_id
_entity_poly.type
_entity_poly.pdbx_seq_one_letter_code
_entity_poly.pdbx_strand_id
1 'polypeptide(L)'
;MSRRTFWIWGAAAVAVVLVVGLVWWVRAGSGSGERLTPAGREIRKAGVSVVVPEAWPKNALQCGTPVADTYVLDPGKVPTCALSPEPKVSYVALRESDLSADPANSAATTAGQIGGVDVRTTEGSLPDGRTRWLAVVPDRDIVVEVVSADPALVETISGSVQID
;
A
#
# COMPACT_ATOMS: atom_id res chain seq x y z
N MET A 1 -64.75 21.49 22.73
CA MET A 1 -63.74 22.25 21.95
C MET A 1 -62.40 22.10 22.69
N SER A 2 -61.54 21.16 22.25
CA SER A 2 -60.28 21.39 21.50
C SER A 2 -59.26 22.20 22.33
N ARG A 3 -58.05 21.75 22.70
CA ARG A 3 -56.93 21.14 21.95
C ARG A 3 -56.00 20.46 23.00
N ARG A 4 -55.64 19.18 22.99
CA ARG A 4 -54.79 18.38 22.07
C ARG A 4 -53.40 18.96 21.75
N THR A 5 -52.40 18.32 22.38
CA THR A 5 -51.24 17.71 21.71
C THR A 5 -50.15 18.64 21.17
N PHE A 6 -49.19 19.00 22.02
CA PHE A 6 -47.84 19.40 21.62
C PHE A 6 -46.93 19.01 22.80
N TRP A 7 -45.68 18.59 22.56
CA TRP A 7 -44.62 18.24 23.54
C TRP A 7 -44.11 16.79 23.59
N ILE A 8 -44.49 15.91 22.64
CA ILE A 8 -43.77 14.63 22.41
C ILE A 8 -43.05 14.69 21.07
N TRP A 9 -42.01 15.52 20.94
CA TRP A 9 -41.11 15.51 19.76
C TRP A 9 -39.64 15.79 20.08
N GLY A 10 -39.25 15.87 21.37
CA GLY A 10 -37.87 16.20 21.75
C GLY A 10 -36.89 15.02 21.79
N ALA A 11 -37.36 13.78 21.90
CA ALA A 11 -36.49 12.64 22.25
C ALA A 11 -35.95 11.84 21.04
N ALA A 12 -36.58 11.93 19.86
CA ALA A 12 -36.18 11.10 18.71
C ALA A 12 -35.00 11.68 17.89
N ALA A 13 -34.74 12.98 18.00
CA ALA A 13 -33.73 13.64 17.16
C ALA A 13 -32.28 13.40 17.62
N VAL A 14 -32.06 13.03 18.89
CA VAL A 14 -30.69 12.86 19.44
C VAL A 14 -30.10 11.48 19.10
N ALA A 15 -30.93 10.45 18.94
CA ALA A 15 -30.45 9.09 18.64
C ALA A 15 -29.92 8.93 17.21
N VAL A 16 -30.47 9.65 16.23
CA VAL A 16 -30.05 9.52 14.82
C VAL A 16 -28.69 10.19 14.56
N VAL A 17 -28.39 11.30 15.25
CA VAL A 17 -27.11 12.02 15.07
C VAL A 17 -25.92 11.21 15.61
N LEU A 18 -26.11 10.44 16.69
CA LEU A 18 -25.04 9.62 17.26
C LEU A 18 -24.71 8.38 16.41
N VAL A 19 -25.71 7.77 15.77
CA VAL A 19 -25.46 6.60 14.90
C VAL A 19 -24.79 7.01 13.58
N VAL A 20 -25.16 8.14 12.99
CA VAL A 20 -24.49 8.64 11.78
C VAL A 20 -23.06 9.09 12.07
N GLY A 21 -22.80 9.73 13.22
CA GLY A 21 -21.45 10.12 13.63
C GLY A 21 -20.49 8.94 13.84
N LEU A 22 -20.98 7.83 14.39
CA LEU A 22 -20.18 6.62 14.60
C LEU A 22 -19.82 5.90 13.29
N VAL A 23 -20.72 5.89 12.30
CA VAL A 23 -20.47 5.25 11.00
C VAL A 23 -19.43 6.02 10.17
N TRP A 24 -19.36 7.35 10.32
CA TRP A 24 -18.37 8.16 9.59
C TRP A 24 -16.96 8.09 10.17
N TRP A 25 -16.79 7.81 11.46
CA TRP A 25 -15.46 7.77 12.07
C TRP A 25 -14.67 6.49 11.72
N VAL A 26 -15.36 5.36 11.52
CA VAL A 26 -14.71 4.10 11.15
C VAL A 26 -14.11 4.15 9.73
N ARG A 27 -14.52 5.10 8.89
CA ARG A 27 -13.99 5.26 7.53
C ARG A 27 -12.70 6.10 7.44
N ALA A 28 -12.18 6.60 8.56
CA ALA A 28 -10.98 7.45 8.60
C ALA A 28 -9.64 6.68 8.55
N GLY A 29 -9.66 5.34 8.47
CA GLY A 29 -8.44 4.51 8.52
C GLY A 29 -7.74 4.24 7.18
N SER A 30 -8.36 4.53 6.04
CA SER A 30 -7.84 4.11 4.72
C SER A 30 -7.10 5.19 3.93
N GLY A 31 -6.57 6.21 4.60
CA GLY A 31 -5.66 7.17 3.95
C GLY A 31 -4.29 6.54 3.72
N SER A 32 -3.65 6.81 2.58
CA SER A 32 -2.22 6.52 2.43
C SER A 32 -1.46 7.26 3.52
N GLY A 33 -0.55 6.55 4.19
CA GLY A 33 0.05 7.05 5.42
C GLY A 33 1.38 6.40 5.72
N GLU A 34 2.21 7.10 6.46
CA GLU A 34 3.52 6.63 6.90
C GLU A 34 3.60 6.74 8.41
N ARG A 35 4.19 5.74 9.04
CA ARG A 35 4.38 5.71 10.50
C ARG A 35 5.72 5.10 10.84
N LEU A 36 6.46 5.74 11.74
CA LEU A 36 7.64 5.14 12.36
C LEU A 36 7.21 4.13 13.43
N THR A 37 7.82 2.96 13.38
CA THR A 37 7.63 1.84 14.31
C THR A 37 9.00 1.35 14.80
N PRO A 38 9.07 0.58 15.89
CA PRO A 38 10.33 -0.02 16.33
C PRO A 38 10.98 -0.94 15.29
N ALA A 39 10.22 -1.48 14.34
CA ALA A 39 10.72 -2.35 13.28
C ALA A 39 11.21 -1.58 12.03
N GLY A 40 10.90 -0.29 11.92
CA GLY A 40 11.19 0.53 10.75
C GLY A 40 10.03 1.47 10.40
N ARG A 41 10.05 2.00 9.17
CA ARG A 41 8.99 2.86 8.65
C ARG A 41 7.92 1.99 8.00
N GLU A 42 6.73 1.99 8.59
CA GLU A 42 5.55 1.40 8.00
C GLU A 42 4.95 2.37 6.97
N ILE A 43 4.74 1.90 5.74
CA ILE A 43 4.02 2.62 4.69
C ILE A 43 2.71 1.90 4.41
N ARG A 44 1.63 2.66 4.23
CA ARG A 44 0.27 2.13 4.01
C ARG A 44 -0.36 2.76 2.78
N LYS A 45 -1.08 1.95 2.00
CA LYS A 45 -1.93 2.39 0.90
C LYS A 45 -3.07 1.41 0.67
N ALA A 46 -4.31 1.92 0.59
CA ALA A 46 -5.51 1.11 0.33
C ALA A 46 -5.62 -0.14 1.25
N GLY A 47 -5.31 0.02 2.54
CA GLY A 47 -5.32 -1.09 3.52
C GLY A 47 -4.24 -2.15 3.33
N VAL A 48 -3.27 -1.94 2.42
CA VAL A 48 -2.04 -2.72 2.34
C VAL A 48 -0.94 -1.94 3.06
N SER A 49 -0.17 -2.62 3.90
CA SER A 49 0.96 -2.04 4.61
C SER A 49 2.23 -2.87 4.43
N VAL A 50 3.39 -2.21 4.48
CA VAL A 50 4.71 -2.84 4.42
C VAL A 50 5.68 -2.03 5.26
N VAL A 51 6.63 -2.69 5.92
CA VAL A 51 7.68 -2.05 6.72
C VAL A 51 8.97 -2.00 5.93
N VAL A 52 9.56 -0.81 5.85
CA VAL A 52 10.84 -0.55 5.19
C VAL A 52 11.87 0.01 6.18
N PRO A 53 13.18 -0.07 5.88
CA PRO A 53 14.19 0.53 6.74
C PRO A 53 13.94 2.03 6.95
N GLU A 54 14.08 2.49 8.21
CA GLU A 54 13.78 3.88 8.58
C GLU A 54 14.60 4.91 7.79
N ALA A 55 15.85 4.56 7.48
CA ALA A 55 16.81 5.41 6.79
C ALA A 55 16.52 5.60 5.30
N TRP A 56 15.63 4.79 4.70
CA TRP A 56 15.32 4.90 3.29
C TRP A 56 14.53 6.18 3.01
N PRO A 57 14.98 7.07 2.11
CA PRO A 57 14.19 8.19 1.65
C PRO A 57 12.93 7.72 0.90
N LYS A 58 11.89 8.56 0.90
CA LYS A 58 10.73 8.44 0.01
C LYS A 58 11.10 8.86 -1.40
N ASN A 59 10.68 8.08 -2.41
CA ASN A 59 10.69 8.46 -3.81
C ASN A 59 12.04 9.05 -4.27
N ALA A 60 13.17 8.46 -3.89
CA ALA A 60 14.49 8.85 -4.41
C ALA A 60 14.65 8.37 -5.86
N LEU A 61 13.89 9.01 -6.74
CA LEU A 61 13.74 8.67 -8.14
C LEU A 61 14.39 9.72 -9.01
N GLN A 62 15.02 9.28 -10.09
CA GLN A 62 15.39 10.11 -11.22
C GLN A 62 14.79 9.47 -12.47
N CYS A 63 13.99 10.22 -13.21
CA CYS A 63 13.28 9.70 -14.38
C CYS A 63 12.39 8.47 -14.13
N GLY A 64 11.82 8.36 -12.92
CA GLY A 64 11.02 7.21 -12.52
C GLY A 64 11.85 5.99 -12.08
N THR A 65 13.18 6.06 -12.16
CA THR A 65 14.10 5.00 -11.73
C THR A 65 14.67 5.32 -10.34
N PRO A 66 14.63 4.39 -9.38
CA PRO A 66 15.34 4.53 -8.11
C PRO A 66 16.84 4.81 -8.28
N VAL A 67 17.36 5.86 -7.62
CA VAL A 67 18.80 6.23 -7.64
C VAL A 67 19.51 6.01 -6.31
N ALA A 68 18.75 5.72 -5.26
CA ALA A 68 19.23 5.35 -3.94
C ALA A 68 18.25 4.33 -3.35
N ASP A 69 18.67 3.64 -2.29
CA ASP A 69 17.77 2.74 -1.57
C ASP A 69 16.53 3.52 -1.10
N THR A 70 15.33 3.10 -1.50
CA THR A 70 14.15 3.96 -1.36
C THR A 70 12.85 3.18 -1.33
N TYR A 71 11.83 3.75 -0.71
CA TYR A 71 10.46 3.30 -0.93
C TYR A 71 9.72 4.25 -1.87
N VAL A 72 8.96 3.67 -2.78
CA VAL A 72 8.19 4.36 -3.80
C VAL A 72 6.72 4.28 -3.41
N LEU A 73 6.16 5.43 -3.04
CA LEU A 73 4.75 5.58 -2.67
C LEU A 73 4.23 6.85 -3.34
N ASP A 74 3.19 6.71 -4.17
CA ASP A 74 2.54 7.80 -4.89
C ASP A 74 3.53 8.75 -5.57
N PRO A 75 4.40 8.27 -6.49
CA PRO A 75 5.41 9.12 -7.13
C PRO A 75 4.80 10.20 -8.05
N GLY A 76 3.49 10.15 -8.29
CA GLY A 76 2.81 11.06 -9.21
C GLY A 76 3.26 10.86 -10.65
N LYS A 77 3.20 11.93 -11.44
CA LYS A 77 3.72 11.93 -12.81
C LYS A 77 5.21 12.17 -12.80
N VAL A 78 5.99 11.12 -13.00
CA VAL A 78 7.45 11.19 -13.18
C VAL A 78 7.80 11.16 -14.67
N PRO A 79 8.76 11.97 -15.14
CA PRO A 79 9.25 11.88 -16.52
C PRO A 79 9.91 10.51 -16.73
N THR A 80 9.63 9.85 -17.85
CA THR A 80 10.28 8.57 -18.19
C THR A 80 11.50 8.84 -19.07
N CYS A 81 12.69 8.53 -18.55
CA CYS A 81 13.94 8.60 -19.31
C CYS A 81 14.83 7.42 -18.94
N ALA A 82 15.72 7.01 -19.85
CA ALA A 82 16.67 5.94 -19.59
C ALA A 82 17.91 6.50 -18.90
N LEU A 83 18.21 5.99 -17.69
CA LEU A 83 19.50 6.21 -17.04
C LEU A 83 20.47 5.13 -17.51
N SER A 84 21.70 5.52 -17.86
CA SER A 84 22.76 4.59 -18.25
C SER A 84 24.05 4.92 -17.52
N PRO A 85 24.62 4.00 -16.72
CA PRO A 85 24.03 2.71 -16.34
C PRO A 85 22.81 2.88 -15.42
N GLU A 86 21.93 1.88 -15.39
CA GLU A 86 20.83 1.85 -14.42
C GLU A 86 21.40 1.64 -13.00
N PRO A 87 21.01 2.47 -12.01
CA PRO A 87 21.45 2.28 -10.63
C PRO A 87 20.96 0.95 -10.06
N LYS A 88 21.89 0.18 -9.49
CA LYS A 88 21.57 -1.06 -8.77
C LYS A 88 21.31 -0.74 -7.30
N VAL A 89 20.07 -0.39 -6.98
CA VAL A 89 19.65 -0.03 -5.61
C VAL A 89 18.53 -0.94 -5.12
N SER A 90 18.32 -0.99 -3.82
CA SER A 90 17.19 -1.70 -3.22
C SER A 90 15.97 -0.80 -3.21
N TYR A 91 14.78 -1.32 -3.50
CA TYR A 91 13.58 -0.51 -3.40
C TYR A 91 12.35 -1.31 -3.04
N VAL A 92 11.36 -0.60 -2.50
CA VAL A 92 10.01 -1.12 -2.26
C VAL A 92 9.03 -0.21 -2.96
N ALA A 93 8.25 -0.71 -3.92
CA ALA A 93 7.16 0.05 -4.52
C ALA A 93 5.82 -0.44 -3.99
N LEU A 94 5.05 0.47 -3.39
CA LEU A 94 3.66 0.26 -3.00
C LEU A 94 2.80 1.20 -3.83
N ARG A 95 2.08 0.67 -4.83
CA ARG A 95 1.38 1.48 -5.82
C ARG A 95 0.02 0.92 -6.19
N GLU A 96 -0.89 1.83 -6.52
CA GLU A 96 -2.11 1.49 -7.26
C GLU A 96 -1.74 1.29 -8.72
N SER A 97 -2.48 0.42 -9.40
CA SER A 97 -2.26 0.14 -10.81
C SER A 97 -3.51 -0.41 -11.51
N ASP A 98 -3.70 -0.06 -12.77
CA ASP A 98 -4.64 -0.77 -13.63
C ASP A 98 -4.10 -2.17 -13.92
N LEU A 99 -4.57 -3.17 -13.17
CA LEU A 99 -4.10 -4.54 -13.27
C LEU A 99 -4.35 -5.16 -14.66
N SER A 100 -5.29 -4.63 -15.44
CA SER A 100 -5.51 -5.12 -16.81
C SER A 100 -4.37 -4.75 -17.76
N ALA A 101 -3.68 -3.65 -17.48
CA ALA A 101 -2.55 -3.12 -18.26
C ALA A 101 -1.18 -3.34 -17.59
N ASP A 102 -1.15 -3.68 -16.30
CA ASP A 102 0.09 -3.83 -15.54
C ASP A 102 0.79 -5.19 -15.80
N PRO A 103 2.05 -5.20 -16.26
CA PRO A 103 2.80 -6.45 -16.40
C PRO A 103 3.04 -7.20 -15.08
N ALA A 104 3.00 -6.52 -13.93
CA ALA A 104 3.04 -7.18 -12.62
C ALA A 104 1.89 -8.17 -12.44
N ASN A 105 0.73 -7.86 -13.05
CA ASN A 105 -0.46 -8.69 -12.94
C ASN A 105 -0.27 -10.06 -13.59
N SER A 106 0.38 -10.13 -14.75
CA SER A 106 0.69 -11.42 -15.39
C SER A 106 1.93 -12.10 -14.81
N ALA A 107 2.85 -11.32 -14.23
CA ALA A 107 4.05 -11.85 -13.58
C ALA A 107 3.76 -12.56 -12.25
N ALA A 108 2.76 -12.11 -11.49
CA ALA A 108 2.36 -12.72 -10.21
C ALA A 108 1.44 -13.94 -10.44
N THR A 109 1.98 -15.15 -10.27
CA THR A 109 1.30 -16.40 -10.69
C THR A 109 0.94 -17.33 -9.54
N THR A 110 1.57 -17.20 -8.39
CA THR A 110 1.30 -18.04 -7.22
C THR A 110 0.15 -17.47 -6.42
N ALA A 111 -0.98 -18.17 -6.35
CA ALA A 111 -2.11 -17.77 -5.50
C ALA A 111 -1.78 -17.97 -4.02
N GLY A 112 -2.25 -17.06 -3.17
CA GLY A 112 -2.09 -17.12 -1.72
C GLY A 112 -3.05 -16.18 -1.01
N GLN A 113 -2.88 -16.04 0.31
CA GLN A 113 -3.66 -15.11 1.14
C GLN A 113 -2.77 -14.40 2.15
N ILE A 114 -3.02 -13.10 2.36
CA ILE A 114 -2.42 -12.30 3.44
C ILE A 114 -3.57 -11.60 4.16
N GLY A 115 -3.67 -11.75 5.49
CA GLY A 115 -4.78 -11.18 6.26
C GLY A 115 -6.16 -11.70 5.84
N GLY A 116 -6.24 -12.87 5.21
CA GLY A 116 -7.49 -13.42 4.64
C GLY A 116 -7.92 -12.79 3.31
N VAL A 117 -7.11 -11.89 2.74
CA VAL A 117 -7.32 -11.30 1.42
C VAL A 117 -6.54 -12.08 0.39
N ASP A 118 -7.18 -12.40 -0.73
CA ASP A 118 -6.55 -13.11 -1.85
C ASP A 118 -5.44 -12.24 -2.47
N VAL A 119 -4.27 -12.86 -2.64
CA VAL A 119 -3.12 -12.26 -3.28
C VAL A 119 -2.55 -13.20 -4.34
N ARG A 120 -1.84 -12.62 -5.30
CA ARG A 120 -0.95 -13.38 -6.17
C ARG A 120 0.47 -12.89 -5.99
N THR A 121 1.39 -13.82 -5.83
CA THR A 121 2.80 -13.53 -5.63
C THR A 121 3.67 -14.17 -6.70
N THR A 122 4.90 -13.67 -6.82
CA THR A 122 5.99 -14.32 -7.53
C THR A 122 7.30 -13.90 -6.88
N GLU A 123 8.22 -14.85 -6.77
CA GLU A 123 9.59 -14.64 -6.32
C GLU A 123 10.57 -15.03 -7.42
N GLY A 124 11.71 -14.36 -7.48
CA GLY A 124 12.77 -14.73 -8.41
C GLY A 124 13.94 -13.76 -8.41
N SER A 125 14.82 -13.93 -9.40
CA SER A 125 15.96 -13.04 -9.63
C SER A 125 15.73 -12.21 -10.90
N LEU A 126 16.11 -10.95 -10.84
CA LEU A 126 16.19 -10.07 -12.00
C LEU A 126 17.43 -10.39 -12.85
N PRO A 127 17.46 -9.99 -14.14
CA PRO A 127 18.62 -10.21 -15.02
C PRO A 127 19.94 -9.61 -14.50
N ASP A 128 19.85 -8.61 -13.60
CA ASP A 128 21.01 -7.93 -13.01
C ASP A 128 21.53 -8.60 -11.73
N GLY A 129 20.91 -9.70 -11.31
CA GLY A 129 21.27 -10.52 -10.14
C GLY A 129 20.52 -10.17 -8.85
N ARG A 130 19.71 -9.10 -8.81
CA ARG A 130 18.93 -8.75 -7.61
C ARG A 130 17.77 -9.72 -7.40
N THR A 131 17.44 -10.00 -6.15
CA THR A 131 16.24 -10.74 -5.75
C THR A 131 15.03 -9.82 -5.82
N ARG A 132 13.91 -10.37 -6.30
CA ARG A 132 12.62 -9.69 -6.42
C ARG A 132 11.53 -10.54 -5.77
N TRP A 133 10.72 -9.89 -4.96
CA TRP A 133 9.43 -10.38 -4.52
C TRP A 133 8.34 -9.44 -5.02
N LEU A 134 7.28 -10.01 -5.57
CA LEU A 134 6.14 -9.27 -6.11
C LEU A 134 4.86 -9.82 -5.50
N ALA A 135 3.97 -8.94 -5.05
CA ALA A 135 2.59 -9.26 -4.72
C ALA A 135 1.61 -8.33 -5.43
N VAL A 136 0.51 -8.92 -5.88
CA VAL A 136 -0.64 -8.25 -6.46
C VAL A 136 -1.83 -8.55 -5.56
N VAL A 137 -2.57 -7.51 -5.18
CA VAL A 137 -3.82 -7.60 -4.40
C VAL A 137 -4.97 -7.21 -5.33
N PRO A 138 -5.62 -8.17 -6.01
CA PRO A 138 -6.52 -7.88 -7.12
C PRO A 138 -7.71 -7.01 -6.73
N ASP A 139 -8.32 -7.27 -5.57
CA ASP A 139 -9.52 -6.55 -5.10
C ASP A 139 -9.28 -5.07 -4.78
N ARG A 140 -8.00 -4.65 -4.75
CA ARG A 140 -7.59 -3.30 -4.37
C ARG A 140 -6.78 -2.59 -5.44
N ASP A 141 -6.52 -3.26 -6.56
CA ASP A 141 -5.66 -2.75 -7.63
C ASP A 141 -4.27 -2.33 -7.10
N ILE A 142 -3.74 -3.04 -6.09
CA ILE A 142 -2.44 -2.75 -5.47
C ILE A 142 -1.36 -3.72 -5.94
N VAL A 143 -0.18 -3.17 -6.22
CA VAL A 143 1.05 -3.90 -6.44
C VAL A 143 2.07 -3.53 -5.36
N VAL A 144 2.66 -4.55 -4.75
CA VAL A 144 3.82 -4.45 -3.87
C VAL A 144 4.99 -5.12 -4.55
N GLU A 145 6.06 -4.38 -4.78
CA GLU A 145 7.29 -4.91 -5.38
C GLU A 145 8.47 -4.60 -4.45
N VAL A 146 9.23 -5.63 -4.10
CA VAL A 146 10.42 -5.53 -3.26
C VAL A 146 11.60 -6.05 -4.07
N VAL A 147 12.64 -5.24 -4.21
CA VAL A 147 13.85 -5.60 -4.96
C VAL A 147 15.09 -5.26 -4.13
N SER A 148 16.03 -6.19 -4.03
CA SER A 148 17.33 -5.93 -3.40
C SER A 148 18.41 -6.90 -3.89
N ALA A 149 19.67 -6.51 -3.78
CA ALA A 149 20.80 -7.43 -3.92
C ALA A 149 20.94 -8.38 -2.72
N ASP A 150 20.30 -8.05 -1.59
CA ASP A 150 20.28 -8.87 -0.38
C ASP A 150 18.95 -9.67 -0.28
N PRO A 151 18.96 -10.99 -0.48
CA PRO A 151 17.76 -11.82 -0.36
C PRO A 151 17.13 -11.78 1.03
N ALA A 152 17.92 -11.64 2.09
CA ALA A 152 17.42 -11.60 3.47
C ALA A 152 16.62 -10.31 3.73
N LEU A 153 17.02 -9.20 3.08
CA LEU A 153 16.26 -7.97 3.12
C LEU A 153 14.91 -8.12 2.40
N VAL A 154 14.89 -8.80 1.25
CA VAL A 154 13.64 -9.08 0.53
C VAL A 154 12.68 -9.90 1.39
N GLU A 155 13.17 -10.98 2.01
CA GLU A 155 12.37 -11.84 2.91
C GLU A 155 11.84 -11.06 4.12
N THR A 156 12.68 -10.23 4.74
CA THR A 156 12.28 -9.41 5.89
C THR A 156 11.16 -8.43 5.53
N ILE A 157 11.31 -7.73 4.40
CA ILE A 157 10.33 -6.74 3.95
C ILE A 157 9.04 -7.42 3.47
N SER A 158 9.13 -8.47 2.65
CA SER A 158 7.94 -9.17 2.15
C SER A 158 7.15 -9.85 3.28
N GLY A 159 7.84 -10.41 4.27
CA GLY A 159 7.21 -10.96 5.48
C GLY A 159 6.53 -9.92 6.36
N SER A 160 6.83 -8.63 6.18
CA SER A 160 6.16 -7.54 6.89
C SER A 160 4.86 -7.07 6.25
N VAL A 161 4.52 -7.56 5.05
CA VAL A 161 3.32 -7.13 4.33
C VAL A 161 2.06 -7.56 5.08
N GLN A 162 1.18 -6.61 5.37
CA GLN A 162 -0.14 -6.87 5.97
C GLN A 162 -1.25 -6.26 5.11
N ILE A 163 -2.42 -6.88 5.16
CA ILE A 163 -3.61 -6.44 4.43
C ILE A 163 -4.81 -6.46 5.38
N ASP A 164 -5.41 -5.29 5.59
CA ASP A 164 -6.56 -5.03 6.49
C ASP A 164 -7.86 -4.83 5.71
#